data_AF-A0A956U1F1-F1
#
_entry.id   AF-A0A956U1F1-F1
#
_cell.length_a   1.000
_cell.length_b   1.000
_cell.length_c   1.000
_cell.angle_alpha   90.00
_cell.angle_beta   90.00
_cell.angle_gamma   90.00
#
_symmetry.space_group_name_H-M   'P 1'
#
loop_
_entity.id
_entity.type
_entity.pdbx_description
1 polymer ?
#
loop_
_entity_poly.entity_id
_entity_poly.type
_entity_poly.pdbx_seq_one_letter_code
_entity_poly.pdbx_strand_id
1 'polypeptide(L)'
;MDYVVFGLFILASLIGLAALVFGLPGTFIILGASLLYGWYGGFEEITLKIIVILVILVLIGELIEFLLGITGSKKYKSSNRAIVGSIVGAIAGGVMGAPFFFGIGAVIGAFVGAFAGAIAVELLLGKSL
;
A
#
# COMPACT_ATOMS: atom_id res chain seq x y z
N MET A 1 26.02 -16.64 -1.64
CA MET A 1 25.01 -15.63 -1.30
C MET A 1 25.65 -14.59 -0.41
N ASP A 2 25.60 -13.32 -0.82
CA ASP A 2 26.21 -12.24 -0.04
C ASP A 2 25.34 -11.92 1.18
N TYR A 3 25.89 -12.12 2.39
CA TYR A 3 25.18 -11.87 3.66
C TYR A 3 24.62 -10.45 3.76
N VAL A 4 25.24 -9.48 3.08
CA VAL A 4 24.77 -8.09 3.00
C VAL A 4 23.42 -8.02 2.29
N VAL A 5 23.26 -8.68 1.15
CA VAL A 5 22.02 -8.66 0.36
C VAL A 5 20.89 -9.36 1.11
N PHE A 6 21.20 -10.47 1.77
CA PHE A 6 20.24 -11.15 2.65
C PHE A 6 19.81 -10.27 3.84
N GLY A 7 20.77 -9.56 4.45
CA GLY A 7 20.47 -8.59 5.51
C GLY A 7 19.55 -7.47 5.04
N LEU A 8 19.78 -6.91 3.85
CA LEU A 8 18.92 -5.89 3.25
C LEU A 8 17.50 -6.42 2.98
N PHE A 9 17.38 -7.66 2.49
CA PHE A 9 16.08 -8.30 2.29
C PHE A 9 15.30 -8.43 3.60
N ILE A 10 15.95 -8.89 4.68
CA ILE A 10 15.33 -8.98 6.00
C ILE A 10 14.90 -7.59 6.50
N LEU A 11 15.80 -6.60 6.41
CA LEU A 11 15.49 -5.23 6.86
C LEU A 11 14.31 -4.64 6.09
N ALA A 12 14.28 -4.77 4.77
CA ALA A 12 13.15 -4.31 3.95
C ALA A 12 11.85 -5.03 4.31
N SER A 13 11.92 -6.34 4.58
CA SER A 13 10.76 -7.13 5.00
C SER A 13 10.24 -6.71 6.37
N LEU A 14 11.13 -6.39 7.32
CA LEU A 14 10.77 -5.87 8.64
C LEU A 14 10.17 -4.46 8.55
N ILE A 15 10.68 -3.61 7.67
CA ILE A 15 10.08 -2.29 7.39
C ILE A 15 8.68 -2.46 6.82
N GLY A 16 8.50 -3.38 5.86
CA GLY A 16 7.19 -3.71 5.32
C GLY A 16 6.24 -4.22 6.39
N LEU A 17 6.70 -5.11 7.27
CA LEU A 17 5.91 -5.59 8.41
C LEU A 17 5.52 -4.46 9.37
N ALA A 18 6.45 -3.56 9.70
CA ALA A 18 6.17 -2.40 10.54
C ALA A 18 5.17 -1.43 9.89
N ALA A 19 5.24 -1.27 8.56
CA ALA A 19 4.34 -0.42 7.80
C ALA A 19 2.87 -0.87 7.92
N LEU A 20 2.61 -2.18 8.04
CA LEU A 20 1.25 -2.72 8.24
C LEU A 20 0.60 -2.21 9.52
N VAL A 21 1.37 -1.98 10.59
CA VAL A 21 0.85 -1.41 11.85
C VAL A 21 0.25 -0.01 11.64
N PHE A 22 0.78 0.72 10.66
CA PHE A 22 0.31 2.06 10.30
C PHE A 22 -0.74 2.05 9.18
N GLY A 23 -1.18 0.88 8.71
CA GLY A 23 -2.10 0.75 7.57
C GLY A 23 -1.51 1.21 6.24
N LEU A 24 -0.18 1.21 6.14
CA LEU A 24 0.55 1.45 4.90
C LEU A 24 0.66 0.13 4.11
N PRO A 25 0.97 0.17 2.80
CA PRO A 25 0.94 -1.01 1.93
C PRO A 25 2.22 -1.86 2.11
N GLY A 26 2.44 -2.32 3.34
CA GLY A 26 3.63 -3.03 3.77
C GLY A 26 3.80 -4.39 3.11
N THR A 27 2.69 -5.03 2.73
CA THR A 27 2.66 -6.27 1.95
C THR A 27 3.35 -6.09 0.60
N PHE A 28 3.13 -4.96 -0.08
CA PHE A 28 3.81 -4.63 -1.34
C PHE A 28 5.31 -4.38 -1.17
N ILE A 29 5.73 -3.80 -0.03
CA ILE A 29 7.15 -3.64 0.30
C ILE A 29 7.83 -5.01 0.42
N ILE A 30 7.21 -5.94 1.14
CA ILE A 30 7.71 -7.31 1.32
C ILE A 30 7.78 -8.05 -0.03
N LEU A 31 6.75 -7.91 -0.87
CA LEU A 31 6.74 -8.49 -2.22
C LEU A 31 7.87 -7.92 -3.09
N GLY A 32 8.06 -6.59 -3.09
CA GLY A 32 9.13 -5.93 -3.82
C GLY A 32 10.52 -6.39 -3.37
N ALA A 33 10.73 -6.50 -2.05
CA ALA A 33 11.98 -7.03 -1.50
C ALA A 33 12.21 -8.49 -1.92
N SER A 34 11.17 -9.32 -1.89
CA SER A 34 11.22 -10.73 -2.31
C SER A 34 11.52 -10.88 -3.80
N LEU A 35 10.93 -10.02 -4.64
CA LEU A 35 11.20 -9.97 -6.08
C LEU A 35 12.66 -9.60 -6.38
N LEU A 36 13.17 -8.55 -5.72
CA LEU A 36 14.55 -8.10 -5.91
C LEU A 36 15.57 -9.14 -5.41
N TYR A 37 15.31 -9.76 -4.25
CA TYR A 37 16.15 -10.81 -3.72
C TYR A 37 16.12 -12.07 -4.60
N GLY A 38 14.93 -12.47 -5.06
CA GLY A 38 14.77 -13.55 -6.02
C GLY A 38 15.52 -13.29 -7.32
N TRP A 39 15.36 -12.10 -7.91
CA TRP A 39 16.07 -11.70 -9.12
C TRP A 39 17.60 -11.72 -8.96
N TYR A 40 18.11 -11.20 -7.84
CA TYR A 40 19.55 -11.24 -7.53
C TYR A 40 20.09 -12.66 -7.41
N GLY A 41 19.34 -13.55 -6.75
CA GLY A 41 19.68 -14.96 -6.59
C GLY A 41 19.28 -15.85 -7.77
N GLY A 42 18.95 -15.31 -8.94
CA GLY A 42 18.56 -16.09 -10.12
C GLY A 42 17.27 -16.90 -9.97
N PHE A 43 16.42 -16.54 -8.99
CA PHE A 43 15.23 -17.26 -8.57
C PHE A 43 15.48 -18.70 -8.07
N GLU A 44 16.67 -18.98 -7.53
CA GLU A 44 16.98 -20.28 -6.91
C GLU A 44 16.29 -20.45 -5.54
N GLU A 45 16.50 -19.51 -4.62
CA GLU A 45 15.91 -19.53 -3.26
C GLU A 45 14.45 -19.06 -3.27
N ILE A 46 14.22 -17.85 -3.80
CA ILE A 46 12.87 -17.31 -4.02
C ILE A 46 12.50 -17.59 -5.47
N THR A 47 11.85 -18.71 -5.70
CA THR A 47 11.39 -19.12 -7.03
C THR A 47 10.24 -18.26 -7.55
N LEU A 48 10.03 -18.23 -8.87
CA LEU A 48 8.87 -17.56 -9.48
C LEU A 48 7.53 -18.08 -8.94
N LYS A 49 7.46 -19.35 -8.54
CA LYS A 49 6.27 -19.92 -7.89
C LYS A 49 5.99 -19.23 -6.55
N ILE A 50 7.02 -18.99 -5.74
CA ILE A 50 6.89 -18.25 -4.47
C ILE A 50 6.40 -16.83 -4.75
N ILE A 51 6.97 -16.15 -5.76
CA ILE A 51 6.53 -14.81 -6.15
C ILE A 51 5.05 -14.77 -6.52
N VAL A 52 4.57 -15.70 -7.36
CA VAL A 52 3.15 -15.75 -7.73
C VAL A 52 2.24 -15.95 -6.51
N ILE A 53 2.64 -16.83 -5.59
CA ILE A 53 1.91 -17.04 -4.34
C ILE A 53 1.91 -15.73 -3.51
N LEU A 54 3.05 -15.05 -3.39
CA LEU A 54 3.14 -13.78 -2.68
C LEU A 54 2.25 -12.71 -3.31
N VAL A 55 2.19 -12.60 -4.64
CA VAL A 55 1.29 -11.66 -5.32
C VAL A 55 -0.17 -11.93 -4.94
N ILE A 56 -0.60 -13.19 -4.96
CA ILE A 56 -1.96 -13.57 -4.56
C ILE A 56 -2.22 -13.19 -3.10
N LEU A 57 -1.27 -13.49 -2.20
CA LEU A 57 -1.39 -13.15 -0.79
C LEU A 57 -1.43 -11.64 -0.53
N VAL A 58 -0.64 -10.85 -1.25
CA VAL A 58 -0.64 -9.38 -1.17
C VAL A 58 -2.01 -8.84 -1.57
N LEU A 59 -2.56 -9.31 -2.70
CA LEU A 59 -3.87 -8.86 -3.17
C LEU A 59 -5.00 -9.23 -2.18
N ILE A 60 -4.95 -10.43 -1.61
CA ILE A 60 -5.93 -10.85 -0.60
C ILE A 60 -5.77 -10.03 0.68
N GLY A 61 -4.54 -9.84 1.16
CA GLY A 61 -4.25 -9.08 2.38
C GLY A 61 -4.74 -7.65 2.28
N GLU A 62 -4.41 -6.97 1.18
CA GLU A 62 -4.83 -5.60 0.92
C GLU A 62 -6.33 -5.46 0.73
N LEU A 63 -6.97 -6.44 0.07
CA LEU A 63 -8.42 -6.46 -0.02
C LEU A 63 -9.05 -6.57 1.38
N ILE A 64 -8.51 -7.43 2.25
CA ILE A 64 -8.99 -7.58 3.62
C ILE A 64 -8.76 -6.29 4.42
N GLU A 65 -7.56 -5.69 4.37
CA GLU A 65 -7.25 -4.42 5.04
C GLU A 65 -8.19 -3.30 4.57
N PHE A 66 -8.45 -3.21 3.26
CA PHE A 66 -9.39 -2.24 2.70
C PHE A 66 -10.82 -2.46 3.20
N LEU A 67 -11.32 -3.70 3.19
CA LEU A 67 -12.66 -4.03 3.68
C LEU A 67 -12.80 -3.79 5.19
N LEU A 68 -11.78 -4.13 5.97
CA LEU A 68 -11.72 -3.83 7.41
C LEU A 68 -11.65 -2.32 7.67
N GLY A 69 -10.92 -1.57 6.85
CA GLY A 69 -10.89 -0.11 6.89
C GLY A 69 -12.26 0.53 6.61
N ILE A 70 -13.01 0.00 5.64
CA ILE A 70 -14.39 0.45 5.35
C ILE A 70 -15.33 0.11 6.51
N THR A 71 -15.28 -1.12 7.03
CA THR A 71 -16.18 -1.52 8.12
C THR A 71 -15.85 -0.79 9.43
N GLY A 72 -14.57 -0.55 9.72
CA GLY A 72 -14.10 0.25 10.85
C GLY A 72 -14.50 1.72 10.73
N SER A 73 -14.35 2.34 9.56
CA SER A 73 -14.71 3.76 9.34
C SER A 73 -16.21 4.03 9.42
N LYS A 74 -17.07 3.07 9.06
CA LYS A 74 -18.53 3.18 9.28
C LYS A 74 -18.91 3.32 10.75
N LYS A 75 -18.11 2.78 11.67
CA LYS A 75 -18.29 2.95 13.12
C LYS A 75 -18.01 4.39 13.58
N TYR A 76 -17.23 5.15 12.80
CA TYR A 76 -16.80 6.53 13.08
C TYR A 76 -17.58 7.61 12.30
N LYS A 77 -18.83 7.36 11.88
CA LYS A 77 -19.72 8.34 11.21
C LYS A 77 -19.18 8.99 9.92
N SER A 78 -18.17 8.41 9.28
CA SER A 78 -17.67 8.89 7.99
C SER A 78 -18.81 8.88 6.96
N SER A 79 -19.00 9.97 6.22
CA SER A 79 -20.08 10.04 5.24
C SER A 79 -19.76 9.15 4.03
N ASN A 80 -20.76 8.47 3.46
CA ASN A 80 -20.56 7.71 2.20
C ASN A 80 -19.94 8.57 1.08
N ARG A 81 -20.18 9.89 1.11
CA ARG A 81 -19.58 10.84 0.17
C ARG A 81 -18.09 11.07 0.43
N ALA A 82 -17.65 11.06 1.69
CA ALA A 82 -16.23 11.16 2.05
C ALA A 82 -15.44 9.93 1.57
N ILE A 83 -16.05 8.73 1.62
CA ILE A 83 -15.46 7.51 1.05
C ILE A 83 -15.29 7.64 -0.47
N VAL A 84 -16.29 8.18 -1.18
CA VAL A 84 -16.15 8.43 -2.63
C VAL A 84 -15.07 9.48 -2.89
N GLY A 85 -15.01 10.54 -2.08
CA GLY A 85 -13.96 11.55 -2.12
C GLY A 85 -12.57 10.97 -1.94
N SER A 86 -12.40 10.03 -0.99
CA SER A 86 -11.12 9.37 -0.76
C SER A 86 -10.71 8.47 -1.92
N ILE A 87 -11.64 7.73 -2.51
CA ILE A 87 -11.34 6.88 -3.67
C ILE A 87 -10.92 7.73 -4.87
N VAL A 88 -11.68 8.78 -5.19
CA VAL A 88 -11.36 9.68 -6.31
C VAL A 88 -10.05 10.40 -6.06
N GLY A 89 -9.84 10.90 -4.85
CA GLY A 89 -8.60 11.54 -4.43
C GLY A 89 -7.41 10.58 -4.53
N ALA A 90 -7.56 9.32 -4.13
CA ALA A 90 -6.52 8.30 -4.22
C ALA A 90 -6.12 8.04 -5.68
N ILE A 91 -7.09 7.90 -6.57
CA ILE A 91 -6.84 7.68 -7.99
C ILE A 91 -6.12 8.89 -8.59
N ALA A 92 -6.64 10.10 -8.37
CA ALA A 92 -6.04 11.32 -8.90
C ALA A 92 -4.63 11.54 -8.36
N GLY A 93 -4.45 11.43 -7.04
CA GLY A 93 -3.15 11.55 -6.39
C GLY A 93 -2.17 10.47 -6.85
N GLY A 94 -2.62 9.24 -7.03
CA GLY A 94 -1.79 8.14 -7.53
C GLY A 94 -1.34 8.36 -8.97
N VAL A 95 -2.24 8.80 -9.85
CA VAL A 95 -1.90 9.16 -11.24
C VAL A 95 -0.92 10.32 -11.28
N MET A 96 -1.14 11.36 -10.48
CA MET A 96 -0.24 12.52 -10.40
C MET A 96 1.11 12.16 -9.77
N GLY A 97 1.12 11.21 -8.84
CA GLY A 97 2.31 10.73 -8.15
C GLY A 97 3.14 9.74 -8.97
N ALA A 98 2.52 9.00 -9.90
CA ALA A 98 3.17 7.95 -10.68
C ALA A 98 4.46 8.36 -11.43
N PRO A 99 4.59 9.58 -11.99
CA PRO A 99 5.82 10.01 -12.63
C PRO A 99 7.03 10.13 -11.69
N PHE A 100 6.81 10.18 -10.36
CA PHE A 100 7.87 10.38 -9.38
C PHE A 100 8.41 9.07 -8.82
N PHE A 101 9.71 9.06 -8.49
CA PHE A 101 10.40 7.93 -7.83
C PHE A 101 10.17 6.57 -8.52
N PHE A 102 10.22 6.52 -9.85
CA PHE A 102 10.00 5.29 -10.64
C PHE A 102 8.67 4.58 -10.33
N GLY A 103 7.60 5.32 -10.10
CA GLY A 103 6.27 4.77 -9.80
C GLY A 103 5.97 4.63 -8.32
N ILE A 104 6.96 4.72 -7.42
CA ILE A 104 6.73 4.74 -5.97
C ILE A 104 5.90 5.97 -5.57
N GLY A 105 6.07 7.08 -6.30
CA GLY A 105 5.26 8.27 -6.11
C GLY A 105 3.76 8.02 -6.31
N ALA A 106 3.35 7.00 -7.09
CA ALA A 106 1.94 6.63 -7.22
C ALA A 106 1.34 6.18 -5.90
N VAL A 107 2.10 5.41 -5.11
CA VAL A 107 1.64 4.91 -3.80
C VAL A 107 1.47 6.09 -2.86
N ILE A 108 2.51 6.91 -2.70
CA ILE A 108 2.48 8.10 -1.82
C ILE A 108 1.36 9.05 -2.25
N GLY A 109 1.26 9.33 -3.56
CA GLY A 109 0.24 10.19 -4.14
C GLY A 109 -1.17 9.66 -3.89
N ALA A 110 -1.38 8.35 -3.99
CA ALA A 110 -2.67 7.74 -3.69
C ALA A 110 -3.06 7.89 -2.22
N PHE A 111 -2.13 7.70 -1.28
CA PHE A 111 -2.39 7.94 0.15
C PHE A 111 -2.75 9.40 0.43
N VAL A 112 -1.90 10.33 0.00
CA VAL A 112 -2.12 11.77 0.22
C VAL A 112 -3.42 12.23 -0.44
N GLY A 113 -3.65 11.78 -1.67
CA GLY A 113 -4.86 12.06 -2.42
C GLY A 113 -6.11 11.52 -1.74
N ALA A 114 -6.06 10.31 -1.17
CA ALA A 114 -7.19 9.73 -0.45
C ALA A 114 -7.59 10.57 0.76
N PHE A 115 -6.61 10.97 1.57
CA PHE A 115 -6.84 11.82 2.73
C PHE A 115 -7.38 13.19 2.32
N ALA A 116 -6.73 13.85 1.36
CA ALA A 116 -7.14 15.17 0.88
C ALA A 116 -8.56 15.14 0.28
N GLY A 117 -8.88 14.12 -0.52
CA GLY A 117 -10.19 13.94 -1.14
C GLY A 117 -11.30 13.66 -0.11
N ALA A 118 -11.03 12.84 0.91
CA ALA A 118 -11.95 12.62 2.01
C ALA A 118 -12.27 13.92 2.76
N ILE A 119 -11.21 14.63 3.18
CA ILE A 119 -11.30 15.88 3.94
C ILE A 119 -12.03 16.96 3.14
N ALA A 120 -11.67 17.14 1.87
CA ALA A 120 -12.31 18.12 1.00
C ALA A 120 -13.82 17.89 0.91
N VAL A 121 -14.25 16.63 0.75
CA VAL A 121 -15.68 16.31 0.71
C VAL A 121 -16.36 16.53 2.05
N GLU A 122 -15.74 16.20 3.18
CA GLU A 122 -16.34 16.47 4.50
C GLU A 122 -16.49 17.96 4.80
N LEU A 123 -15.47 18.76 4.46
CA LEU A 123 -15.52 20.23 4.58
C LEU A 123 -16.64 20.83 3.70
N LEU A 124 -16.78 20.35 2.46
CA LEU A 124 -17.83 20.80 1.54
C LEU A 124 -19.25 20.41 2.01
N LEU A 125 -19.37 19.35 2.80
CA LEU A 125 -20.64 18.91 3.37
C LEU A 125 -20.98 19.60 4.70
N GLY A 126 -20.14 20.51 5.18
CA GLY A 126 -20.38 21.27 6.40
C GLY A 126 -20.32 20.43 7.69
N LYS A 127 -19.71 19.25 7.64
CA LYS A 127 -19.44 18.45 8.84
C LYS A 127 -18.14 18.94 9.48
N SER A 128 -18.17 19.23 10.78
CA SER A 128 -16.94 19.52 11.54
C SER A 128 -16.11 18.24 11.65
N LEU A 129 -14.83 18.33 11.26
CA LEU A 129 -13.81 17.27 11.39
C LEU A 129 -13.65 16.83 12.84
#